data_AF-A0A8J7Q8X2-F1
#
_entry.id   AF-A0A8J7Q8X2-F1
#
_cell.length_a   1.000
_cell.length_b   1.000
_cell.length_c   1.000
_cell.angle_alpha   90.00
_cell.angle_beta   90.00
_cell.angle_gamma   90.00
#
_symmetry.space_group_name_H-M   'P 1'
#
loop_
_entity.id
_entity.type
_entity.pdbx_description
1 polymer ?
#
loop_
_entity_poly.entity_id
_entity_poly.type
_entity_poly.pdbx_seq_one_letter_code
_entity_poly.pdbx_strand_id
1 'polypeptide(L)' 'NGAAAHLVHPKDLVIIISYAALDDRQAREYRPSVVFVDEDNRISHIGSNPAHAPENSGLIDGTQVDKTSNSFASAER' A
#
# COMPACT_ATOMS: atom_id res chain seq x y z
N ASN A 1 -16.99 10.48 -7.19
CA ASN A 1 -18.34 10.97 -7.57
C ASN A 1 -19.19 11.20 -6.33
N GLY A 2 -20.15 12.13 -6.39
CA GLY A 2 -20.99 12.47 -5.24
C GLY A 2 -20.18 13.08 -4.08
N ALA A 3 -20.61 12.85 -2.83
CA ALA A 3 -19.97 13.41 -1.64
C ALA A 3 -18.47 13.12 -1.52
N ALA A 4 -18.02 11.95 -2.02
CA ALA A 4 -16.60 11.58 -2.02
C ALA A 4 -15.74 12.48 -2.92
N ALA A 5 -16.32 13.18 -3.91
CA ALA A 5 -15.59 14.10 -4.77
C ALA A 5 -15.11 15.37 -4.04
N HIS A 6 -15.58 15.63 -2.82
CA HIS A 6 -15.05 16.70 -1.97
C HIS A 6 -13.82 16.29 -1.16
N LEU A 7 -13.51 14.99 -1.12
CA LEU A 7 -12.44 14.42 -0.31
C LEU A 7 -11.25 13.94 -1.15
N VAL A 8 -11.45 13.79 -2.46
CA VAL A 8 -10.44 13.33 -3.41
C VAL A 8 -10.52 14.16 -4.68
N HIS A 9 -9.38 14.64 -5.14
CA HIS A 9 -9.24 15.52 -6.29
C HIS A 9 -8.58 14.79 -7.47
N PRO A 10 -8.79 15.26 -8.71
CA PRO A 10 -8.05 14.74 -9.86
C PRO A 10 -6.54 14.81 -9.60
N LYS A 11 -5.85 13.69 -9.89
CA LYS A 11 -4.40 13.46 -9.69
C LYS A 11 -3.96 13.13 -8.26
N ASP A 12 -4.88 13.00 -7.32
CA ASP A 12 -4.55 12.38 -6.03
C ASP A 12 -4.17 10.90 -6.25
N LEU A 13 -3.04 10.50 -5.67
CA LEU A 13 -2.67 9.09 -5.58
C LEU A 13 -3.43 8.46 -4.42
N VAL A 14 -4.20 7.40 -4.69
CA VAL A 14 -5.08 6.76 -3.70
C VAL A 14 -4.85 5.26 -3.62
N ILE A 15 -5.19 4.66 -2.48
CA ILE A 15 -5.25 3.22 -2.29
C ILE A 15 -6.71 2.80 -2.13
N ILE A 16 -7.14 1.81 -2.91
CA ILE A 16 -8.48 1.21 -2.81
C ILE A 16 -8.33 -0.14 -2.10
N ILE A 17 -9.07 -0.33 -1.00
CA ILE A 17 -9.03 -1.55 -0.18
C ILE A 17 -10.45 -2.13 -0.07
N SER A 18 -10.55 -3.45 -0.18
CA SER A 18 -11.75 -4.20 0.17
C SER A 18 -11.48 -5.15 1.31
N TYR A 19 -12.49 -5.39 2.14
CA TYR A 19 -12.42 -6.30 3.29
C TYR A 19 -13.48 -7.38 3.17
N ALA A 20 -13.18 -8.57 3.68
CA ALA A 20 -14.11 -9.68 3.76
C ALA A 20 -14.09 -10.26 5.18
N ALA A 21 -15.27 -10.64 5.68
CA ALA A 21 -15.38 -11.45 6.88
C ALA A 21 -15.14 -12.92 6.50
N LEU A 22 -14.13 -13.53 7.11
CA LEU A 22 -13.72 -14.91 6.87
C LEU A 22 -13.74 -15.65 8.21
N ASP A 23 -14.02 -16.95 8.18
CA ASP A 23 -13.76 -17.78 9.35
C ASP A 23 -12.24 -17.87 9.63
N ASP A 24 -11.89 -18.27 10.84
CA ASP A 24 -10.50 -18.26 11.31
C ASP A 24 -9.57 -19.16 10.48
N ARG A 25 -10.07 -20.27 9.94
CA ARG A 25 -9.29 -21.15 9.07
C ARG A 25 -9.07 -20.50 7.71
N GLN A 26 -10.13 -19.95 7.11
CA GLN A 26 -10.07 -19.22 5.85
C GLN A 26 -9.14 -18.01 5.95
N ALA A 27 -9.20 -17.25 7.05
CA ALA A 27 -8.38 -16.06 7.25
C ALA A 27 -6.88 -16.37 7.25
N ARG A 28 -6.45 -17.49 7.85
CA ARG A 28 -5.05 -17.91 7.87
C ARG A 28 -4.50 -18.32 6.50
N GLU A 29 -5.37 -18.85 5.64
CA GLU A 29 -4.98 -19.35 4.31
C GLU A 29 -5.27 -18.34 3.20
N TYR A 30 -5.97 -17.25 3.50
CA TYR A 30 -6.41 -16.28 2.53
C TYR A 30 -5.23 -15.58 1.85
N ARG A 31 -5.27 -15.54 0.52
CA ARG A 31 -4.33 -14.80 -0.32
C ARG A 31 -5.07 -13.63 -0.96
N PRO A 32 -4.83 -12.38 -0.53
CA PRO A 32 -5.48 -11.23 -1.13
C PRO A 32 -5.00 -11.04 -2.58
N SER A 33 -5.81 -10.36 -3.39
CA SER A 33 -5.33 -9.82 -4.67
C SER A 33 -4.77 -8.43 -4.42
N VAL A 34 -3.48 -8.26 -4.68
CA VAL A 34 -2.76 -6.99 -4.59
C VAL A 34 -2.41 -6.57 -6.01
N VAL A 35 -2.95 -5.43 -6.44
CA VAL A 35 -2.76 -4.91 -7.80
C VAL A 35 -2.03 -3.58 -7.72
N PHE A 36 -0.90 -3.50 -8.40
CA PHE A 36 -0.21 -2.24 -8.64
C PHE A 36 -0.53 -1.75 -10.05
N VAL A 37 -0.64 -0.44 -10.18
CA VAL A 37 -0.90 0.25 -11.44
C VAL A 37 0.19 1.27 -11.73
N ASP A 38 0.34 1.62 -13.00
CA ASP A 38 1.16 2.73 -13.47
C ASP A 38 0.41 4.08 -13.39
N GLU A 39 1.07 5.16 -13.81
CA GLU A 39 0.52 6.52 -13.85
C GLU A 39 -0.72 6.68 -14.75
N ASP A 40 -0.90 5.77 -15.71
CA ASP A 40 -2.05 5.73 -16.62
C ASP A 40 -3.16 4.78 -16.11
N ASN A 41 -3.05 4.31 -14.87
CA ASN A 41 -3.92 3.31 -14.24
C ASN A 41 -3.95 1.95 -14.96
N ARG A 42 -2.91 1.59 -15.72
CA ARG A 42 -2.76 0.25 -16.28
C ARG A 42 -2.10 -0.66 -15.26
N ILE A 43 -2.50 -1.94 -15.26
CA ILE A 43 -1.94 -2.94 -14.34
C ILE A 43 -0.46 -3.13 -14.65
N SER A 44 0.41 -2.90 -13.66
CA SER A 44 1.85 -3.11 -13.75
C SER A 44 2.29 -4.40 -13.04
N HIS A 45 1.61 -4.78 -11.96
CA HIS A 45 1.92 -5.99 -11.20
C HIS A 45 0.68 -6.54 -10.47
N ILE A 46 0.59 -7.87 -10.36
CA ILE A 46 -0.41 -8.57 -9.57
C ILE A 46 0.29 -9.56 -8.64
N GLY A 47 -0.03 -9.52 -7.35
CA GLY A 47 0.51 -10.42 -6.34
C GLY A 47 -0.46 -10.65 -5.19
N SER A 48 0.06 -11.20 -4.10
CA SER A 48 -0.72 -11.45 -2.88
C SER A 48 -0.06 -10.95 -1.59
N ASN A 49 1.12 -10.35 -1.69
CA ASN A 49 1.81 -9.74 -0.55
C ASN A 49 1.58 -8.22 -0.57
N PRO A 50 0.79 -7.66 0.36
CA PRO A 50 0.52 -6.23 0.38
C PRO A 50 1.71 -5.39 0.83
N ALA A 51 2.72 -5.99 1.48
CA ALA A 51 3.94 -5.28 1.89
C ALA A 51 4.98 -5.20 0.76
N HIS A 52 4.82 -6.01 -0.30
CA HIS A 52 5.78 -6.04 -1.39
C HIS A 52 5.73 -4.75 -2.21
N ALA A 53 6.90 -4.14 -2.40
CA ALA A 53 7.08 -3.06 -3.37
C ALA A 53 7.58 -3.64 -4.71
N PRO A 54 6.88 -3.40 -5.84
CA PRO A 54 7.33 -3.86 -7.15
C PRO A 54 8.70 -3.29 -7.52
N GLU A 55 9.48 -4.08 -8.25
CA GLU A 55 10.79 -3.65 -8.78
C GLU A 55 10.64 -2.36 -9.61
N ASN A 56 11.62 -1.46 -9.48
CA ASN A 56 11.67 -0.16 -10.17
C ASN A 56 10.53 0.82 -9.82
N SER A 57 9.69 0.53 -8.82
CA SER A 57 8.65 1.47 -8.35
C SER A 57 9.20 2.66 -7.55
N GLY A 58 10.44 2.57 -7.06
CA GLY A 58 11.01 3.55 -6.12
C GLY A 58 10.42 3.48 -4.71
N LEU A 59 9.53 2.52 -4.44
CA LEU A 59 8.92 2.28 -3.14
C LEU A 59 9.79 1.32 -2.30
N ILE A 60 9.72 1.46 -0.98
CA ILE A 60 10.38 0.56 -0.03
C ILE A 60 9.38 -0.52 0.39
N ASP A 61 9.86 -1.76 0.49
CA ASP A 61 9.05 -2.88 0.98
C ASP A 61 8.62 -2.64 2.44
N GLY A 62 7.33 -2.81 2.72
CA GLY A 62 6.76 -2.54 4.04
C GLY A 62 7.28 -3.47 5.15
N THR A 63 7.95 -4.57 4.79
CA THR A 63 8.65 -5.44 5.76
C THR A 63 10.02 -4.91 6.15
N GLN A 64 10.58 -3.96 5.41
CA GLN A 64 11.86 -3.33 5.71
C GLN A 64 11.64 -2.11 6.62
N VAL A 65 11.76 -2.31 7.93
CA VAL A 65 11.82 -1.21 8.90
C VAL A 65 13.17 -0.50 8.75
N ASP A 66 13.14 0.75 8.29
CA ASP A 66 14.33 1.61 8.25
C ASP A 66 14.88 1.80 9.68
N LYS A 67 16.04 1.19 9.97
CA LYS A 67 16.75 1.37 11.25
C LYS A 67 17.52 2.70 11.31
N THR A 68 17.54 3.49 10.25
CA THR A 68 18.38 4.67 10.11
C THR A 68 17.68 6.00 10.44
N SER A 69 16.36 6.01 10.66
CA SER A 69 15.60 7.25 10.92
C SER A 69 15.64 7.74 12.38
N ASN A 70 16.32 7.05 13.31
CA ASN A 70 16.36 7.44 14.73
C ASN A 70 17.54 8.37 15.12
N SER A 71 18.22 9.01 14.17
CA SER A 71 19.38 9.89 14.45
C SER A 71 19.07 11.39 14.57
N PHE A 72 17.81 11.82 14.42
CA PHE A 72 17.44 13.24 14.54
C PHE A 72 16.89 13.66 15.92
N ALA A 73 16.86 12.77 16.91
CA ALA A 73 16.26 13.05 18.23
C ALA A 73 17.26 13.44 19.35
N SER A 74 18.53 13.73 19.04
CA SER A 74 19.57 14.01 20.06
C SER A 74 20.32 15.35 19.91
N ALA A 75 19.83 16.31 19.11
CA ALA A 75 20.53 17.57 18.85
C ALA A 75 19.84 18.83 19.42
N GLU A 76 19.03 18.71 20.47
CA GLU A 76 18.64 19.85 21.32
C GLU A 76 18.82 19.49 22.81
N ARG A 77 20.06 19.64 23.28
CA ARG A 77 20.38 20.04 24.65
C ARG A 77 21.61 20.96 24.62
#